data_AF-D4MIL7-F1
#
_entry.id   AF-D4MIL7-F1
#
_cell.length_a   1.000
_cell.length_b   1.000
_cell.length_c   1.000
_cell.angle_alpha   90.00
_cell.angle_beta   90.00
_cell.angle_gamma   90.00
#
_symmetry.space_group_name_H-M   'P 1'
#
loop_
_entity.id
_entity.type
_entity.pdbx_description
1 polymer ?
#
loop_
_entity_poly.entity_id
_entity_poly.type
_entity_poly.pdbx_seq_one_letter_code
_entity_poly.pdbx_strand_id
1 'polypeptide(L)'
;MAHREFFCGGPLFFCSFVQDSHFPPVDSERFPLGLEDDLMTNEQREKITSLRHQGYGYTAVANSVGLSKDSVKAYCRSHGLAGEKAKSHSLAEVPTQLCLNCGKALIQLPGRKQKKFCCPECRISWWNAHPEAVKQKAVYTFTCQECGKEFTAYGNAKRKYCSHSCYIAARFKGGDV
;
A
#
# COMPACT_ATOMS: atom_id res chain seq x y z
N MET A 1 -20.62 26.57 8.78
CA MET A 1 -19.89 25.32 8.49
C MET A 1 -18.60 25.38 9.27
N ALA A 2 -18.54 24.65 10.39
CA ALA A 2 -17.43 24.69 11.34
C ALA A 2 -16.26 23.84 10.83
N HIS A 3 -15.12 24.48 10.58
CA HIS A 3 -13.84 23.81 10.40
C HIS A 3 -13.18 23.70 11.78
N ARG A 4 -12.90 22.48 12.23
CA ARG A 4 -12.28 22.20 13.52
C ARG A 4 -10.80 21.93 13.26
N GLU A 5 -10.00 22.97 13.44
CA GLU A 5 -8.55 22.90 13.51
C GLU A 5 -8.13 22.23 14.82
N PHE A 6 -7.13 21.35 14.78
CA PHE A 6 -6.51 20.79 15.97
C PHE A 6 -5.08 21.32 16.09
N PHE A 7 -4.92 22.28 16.99
CA PHE A 7 -3.66 22.75 17.55
C PHE A 7 -3.23 21.83 18.70
N CYS A 8 -1.98 21.36 18.67
CA CYS A 8 -1.09 21.05 19.80
C CYS A 8 0.34 21.20 19.22
N GLY A 9 1.26 22.06 19.64
CA GLY A 9 1.61 22.54 20.99
C GLY A 9 2.88 21.81 21.47
N GLY A 10 4.06 22.46 21.41
CA GLY A 10 5.42 21.93 21.70
C GLY A 10 5.71 21.60 23.19
N PRO A 11 6.99 21.46 23.65
CA PRO A 11 8.06 22.46 23.47
C PRO A 11 9.53 21.96 23.29
N LEU A 12 10.32 22.90 22.77
CA LEU A 12 11.73 23.25 22.97
C LEU A 12 12.54 22.42 24.00
N PHE A 13 13.68 21.87 23.55
CA PHE A 13 14.87 21.71 24.38
C PHE A 13 16.09 22.31 23.68
N PHE A 14 16.53 23.44 24.22
CA PHE A 14 17.82 24.07 24.01
C PHE A 14 18.81 23.39 24.94
N CYS A 15 19.93 22.87 24.44
CA CYS A 15 21.11 22.67 25.27
C CYS A 15 22.34 23.06 24.46
N SER A 16 23.01 24.08 24.95
CA SER A 16 24.16 24.77 24.37
C SER A 16 25.45 23.94 24.47
N PHE A 17 26.33 24.11 23.46
CA PHE A 17 27.75 24.49 23.55
C PHE A 17 28.49 24.13 24.87
N VAL A 18 29.60 23.38 24.90
CA VAL A 18 30.98 23.81 24.55
C VAL A 18 31.93 22.59 24.51
N GLN A 19 32.61 22.43 23.38
CA GLN A 19 34.07 22.33 23.15
C GLN A 19 35.04 21.45 23.98
N ASP A 20 35.74 20.61 23.20
CA ASP A 20 37.16 20.20 23.25
C ASP A 20 37.74 19.43 24.44
N SER A 21 38.11 18.18 24.17
CA SER A 21 39.40 17.61 24.62
C SER A 21 39.79 16.47 23.67
N HIS A 22 40.87 16.72 22.93
CA HIS A 22 41.63 15.74 22.16
C HIS A 22 41.86 14.42 22.92
N PHE A 23 41.72 13.28 22.24
CA PHE A 23 42.63 12.14 22.44
C PHE A 23 42.99 11.53 21.07
N PRO A 24 44.28 11.16 20.87
CA PRO A 24 44.91 10.98 19.57
C PRO A 24 44.63 9.59 18.93
N PRO A 25 45.01 9.39 17.66
CA PRO A 25 44.71 8.19 16.87
C PRO A 25 45.78 7.11 17.02
N VAL A 26 45.64 6.04 16.21
CA VAL A 26 46.57 4.92 15.89
C VAL A 26 46.19 3.60 16.59
N ASP A 27 46.15 2.41 15.99
CA ASP A 27 46.06 1.89 14.61
C ASP A 27 45.95 0.35 14.74
N SER A 28 45.70 -0.33 13.61
CA SER A 28 45.90 -1.77 13.35
C SER A 28 44.81 -2.70 13.88
N GLU A 29 44.01 -3.35 13.03
CA GLU A 29 44.54 -4.33 12.08
C GLU A 29 44.19 -4.05 10.62
N ARG A 30 45.24 -3.69 9.90
CA ARG A 30 45.34 -3.70 8.45
C ARG A 30 45.71 -5.13 8.05
N PHE A 31 44.82 -5.84 7.38
CA PHE A 31 45.18 -6.99 6.55
C PHE A 31 45.28 -6.47 5.11
N PRO A 32 46.49 -6.18 4.59
CA PRO A 32 46.66 -5.74 3.21
C PRO A 32 46.83 -6.96 2.30
N LEU A 33 46.19 -6.96 1.13
CA LEU A 33 46.75 -7.40 -0.16
C LEU A 33 45.69 -7.26 -1.28
N GLY A 34 46.05 -6.51 -2.33
CA GLY A 34 45.33 -6.36 -3.61
C GLY A 34 44.48 -5.08 -3.68
N LEU A 35 44.89 -3.95 -4.29
CA LEU A 35 44.99 -3.76 -5.75
C LEU A 35 43.87 -4.58 -6.43
N GLU A 36 42.77 -4.00 -6.90
CA GLU A 36 42.72 -3.05 -8.01
C GLU A 36 41.44 -2.19 -7.94
N ASP A 37 41.60 -0.87 -7.85
CA ASP A 37 40.74 0.06 -8.56
C ASP A 37 40.75 -0.35 -10.06
N ASP A 38 39.59 -0.27 -10.73
CA ASP A 38 39.36 -0.38 -12.20
C ASP A 38 38.79 -1.65 -12.89
N LEU A 39 38.30 -2.71 -12.22
CA LEU A 39 37.69 -3.82 -12.97
C LEU A 39 36.20 -3.64 -13.32
N MET A 40 35.83 -2.45 -13.80
CA MET A 40 34.73 -2.35 -14.76
C MET A 40 35.35 -2.26 -16.15
N THR A 41 35.38 -3.37 -16.87
CA THR A 41 35.98 -3.45 -18.22
C THR A 41 35.22 -2.59 -19.22
N ASN A 42 35.89 -2.16 -20.30
CA ASN A 42 35.24 -1.37 -21.36
C ASN A 42 34.03 -2.09 -21.97
N GLU A 43 34.11 -3.41 -22.14
CA GLU A 43 32.99 -4.23 -22.63
C GLU A 43 31.79 -4.18 -21.66
N GLN A 44 32.03 -4.23 -20.36
CA GLN A 44 30.98 -4.09 -19.35
C GLN A 44 30.39 -2.67 -19.34
N ARG A 45 31.21 -1.63 -19.51
CA ARG A 45 30.78 -0.22 -19.62
C ARG A 45 29.85 -0.01 -20.82
N GLU A 46 30.22 -0.56 -21.98
CA GLU A 46 29.41 -0.51 -23.20
C GLU A 46 28.09 -1.25 -23.03
N LYS A 47 28.10 -2.44 -22.43
CA LYS A 47 26.88 -3.20 -22.10
C LYS A 47 25.97 -2.44 -21.14
N ILE A 48 26.52 -1.83 -20.09
CA ILE A 48 25.75 -1.00 -19.15
C ILE A 48 25.11 0.16 -19.89
N THR A 49 25.87 0.88 -20.71
CA THR A 49 25.38 2.05 -21.46
C THR A 49 24.26 1.65 -22.43
N SER A 50 24.47 0.60 -23.21
CA SER A 50 23.47 0.06 -24.15
C SER A 50 22.19 -0.37 -23.44
N LEU A 51 22.29 -1.14 -22.35
CA LEU A 51 21.14 -1.59 -21.59
C LEU A 51 20.40 -0.44 -20.89
N ARG A 52 21.10 0.60 -20.44
CA ARG A 52 20.47 1.78 -19.83
C ARG A 52 19.70 2.61 -20.85
N HIS A 53 20.25 2.81 -22.05
CA HIS A 53 19.54 3.45 -23.17
C HIS A 53 18.33 2.63 -23.66
N GLN A 54 18.41 1.30 -23.60
CA GLN A 54 17.26 0.42 -23.85
C GLN A 54 16.20 0.48 -22.73
N GLY A 55 16.49 1.15 -21.62
CA GLY A 55 15.56 1.32 -20.51
C GLY A 55 15.57 0.17 -19.50
N TYR A 56 16.67 -0.58 -19.36
CA TYR A 56 16.78 -1.57 -18.28
C TYR A 56 17.16 -0.92 -16.95
N GLY A 57 16.61 -1.44 -15.84
CA GLY A 57 16.89 -0.96 -14.50
C GLY A 57 18.22 -1.47 -13.94
N TYR A 58 18.78 -0.78 -12.93
CA TYR A 58 20.09 -1.10 -12.35
C TYR A 58 20.25 -2.57 -11.90
N THR A 59 19.19 -3.21 -11.40
CA THR A 59 19.25 -4.62 -10.98
C THR A 59 19.37 -5.57 -12.18
N ALA A 60 18.63 -5.34 -13.27
CA ALA A 60 18.71 -6.17 -14.47
C ALA A 60 20.07 -6.01 -15.18
N VAL A 61 20.59 -4.77 -15.19
CA VAL A 61 21.93 -4.47 -15.72
C VAL A 61 23.02 -5.13 -14.88
N ALA A 62 22.94 -5.04 -13.55
CA ALA A 62 23.88 -5.70 -12.64
C ALA A 62 23.95 -7.22 -12.87
N ASN A 63 22.80 -7.87 -12.99
CA ASN A 63 22.72 -9.32 -13.22
C ASN A 63 23.26 -9.75 -14.59
N SER A 64 23.03 -8.95 -15.63
CA SER A 64 23.49 -9.28 -17.00
C SER A 64 24.98 -9.05 -17.21
N VAL A 65 25.56 -8.08 -16.50
CA VAL A 65 26.97 -7.70 -16.62
C VAL A 65 27.83 -8.38 -15.54
N GLY A 66 27.21 -9.06 -14.57
CA GLY A 66 27.88 -9.78 -13.49
C GLY A 66 28.51 -8.85 -12.45
N LEU A 67 27.97 -7.64 -12.28
CA LEU A 67 28.51 -6.62 -11.39
C LEU A 67 27.58 -6.35 -10.22
N SER A 68 28.13 -5.76 -9.15
CA SER A 68 27.31 -5.29 -8.05
C SER A 68 26.38 -4.16 -8.51
N LYS A 69 25.17 -4.12 -7.94
CA LYS A 69 24.20 -3.04 -8.20
C LYS A 69 24.80 -1.66 -7.91
N ASP A 70 25.69 -1.57 -6.92
CA ASP A 70 26.29 -0.31 -6.49
C ASP A 70 27.42 0.14 -7.43
N SER A 71 28.18 -0.79 -8.02
CA SER A 71 29.13 -0.49 -9.10
C SER A 71 28.42 0.05 -10.34
N VAL A 72 27.29 -0.54 -10.73
CA VAL A 72 26.47 -0.04 -11.85
C VAL A 72 25.88 1.34 -11.54
N LYS A 73 25.40 1.59 -10.32
CA LYS A 73 24.94 2.93 -9.90
C LYS A 73 26.06 3.96 -9.95
N ALA A 74 27.26 3.63 -9.45
CA ALA A 74 28.39 4.54 -9.44
C ALA A 74 28.78 4.95 -10.86
N TYR A 75 28.89 3.98 -11.77
CA TYR A 75 29.16 4.23 -13.19
C TYR A 75 28.07 5.07 -13.87
N CYS A 76 26.80 4.73 -13.68
CA CYS A 76 25.70 5.49 -14.28
C CYS A 76 25.62 6.93 -13.74
N ARG A 77 26.02 7.18 -12.49
CA ARG A 77 26.06 8.54 -11.91
C ARG A 77 27.16 9.40 -12.54
N SER A 78 28.35 8.83 -12.78
CA SER A 78 29.47 9.59 -13.36
C SER A 78 29.33 9.81 -14.86
N HIS A 79 28.60 8.95 -15.57
CA HIS A 79 28.45 9.01 -17.04
C HIS A 79 27.10 9.57 -17.50
N GLY A 80 26.35 10.24 -16.63
CA GLY A 80 25.09 10.91 -17.01
C GLY A 80 23.92 9.96 -17.37
N LEU A 81 24.05 8.66 -17.11
CA LEU A 81 23.00 7.65 -17.30
C LEU A 81 22.06 7.54 -16.08
N ALA A 82 22.24 8.43 -15.11
CA ALA A 82 21.39 8.59 -13.94
C ALA A 82 20.11 9.34 -14.33
N GLY A 83 18.96 8.70 -14.14
CA GLY A 83 17.64 9.32 -14.41
C GLY A 83 16.88 8.71 -15.58
N GLU A 84 17.52 7.93 -16.45
CA GLU A 84 16.83 7.06 -17.42
C GLU A 84 16.08 5.96 -16.63
N LYS A 85 14.87 6.27 -16.16
CA LYS A 85 14.02 5.29 -15.52
C LYS A 85 13.65 4.25 -16.56
N ALA A 86 13.88 2.99 -16.22
CA ALA A 86 13.33 1.90 -16.97
C ALA A 86 11.84 2.16 -17.16
N LYS A 87 11.35 2.17 -18.41
CA LYS A 87 9.92 1.93 -18.63
C LYS A 87 9.65 0.65 -17.88
N SER A 88 8.70 0.64 -16.95
CA SER A 88 8.41 -0.59 -16.21
C SER A 88 8.13 -1.63 -17.28
N HIS A 89 9.06 -2.57 -17.46
CA HIS A 89 8.82 -3.78 -18.20
C HIS A 89 7.86 -4.56 -17.32
N SER A 90 6.61 -4.10 -17.28
CA SER A 90 5.47 -4.95 -17.00
C SER A 90 5.56 -5.97 -18.11
N LEU A 91 6.27 -7.07 -17.82
CA LEU A 91 6.21 -8.31 -18.58
C LEU A 91 4.77 -8.43 -19.06
N ALA A 92 4.58 -8.48 -20.38
CA ALA A 92 3.28 -8.49 -21.04
C ALA A 92 2.28 -9.23 -20.16
N GLU A 93 1.42 -8.45 -19.50
CA GLU A 93 0.58 -8.96 -18.42
C GLU A 93 -0.47 -9.82 -19.11
N VAL A 94 -0.24 -11.13 -19.12
CA VAL A 94 -1.30 -12.14 -19.25
C VAL A 94 -2.46 -11.59 -18.42
N PRO A 95 -3.71 -11.52 -18.92
CA PRO A 95 -4.81 -11.00 -18.13
C PRO A 95 -4.96 -11.87 -16.87
N THR A 96 -4.32 -11.44 -15.77
CA THR A 96 -4.15 -12.25 -14.55
C THR A 96 -5.44 -12.35 -13.75
N GLN A 97 -6.47 -11.58 -14.14
CA GLN A 97 -7.72 -11.50 -13.42
C GLN A 97 -8.83 -12.15 -14.25
N LEU A 98 -9.35 -13.25 -13.74
CA LEU A 98 -10.51 -13.94 -14.28
C LEU A 98 -11.77 -13.53 -13.50
N CYS A 99 -12.92 -13.58 -14.17
CA CYS A 99 -14.20 -13.38 -13.51
C CYS A 99 -14.43 -14.49 -12.48
N LEU A 100 -14.72 -14.11 -11.24
CA LEU A 100 -14.97 -15.08 -10.15
C LEU A 100 -16.18 -15.99 -10.43
N ASN A 101 -17.12 -15.56 -11.28
CA ASN A 101 -18.32 -16.34 -11.60
C ASN A 101 -18.16 -17.23 -12.84
N CYS A 102 -17.61 -16.69 -13.94
CA CYS A 102 -17.63 -17.35 -15.24
C CYS A 102 -16.24 -17.61 -15.83
N GLY A 103 -15.17 -17.24 -15.14
CA GLY A 103 -13.79 -17.47 -15.58
C GLY A 103 -13.32 -16.63 -16.77
N LYS A 104 -14.15 -15.74 -17.34
CA LYS A 104 -13.75 -14.86 -18.45
C LYS A 104 -12.63 -13.92 -18.03
N ALA A 105 -11.66 -13.69 -18.92
CA ALA A 105 -10.59 -12.73 -18.71
C ALA A 105 -11.15 -11.31 -18.48
N LEU A 106 -10.60 -10.63 -17.48
CA LEU A 106 -10.95 -9.26 -17.13
C LEU A 106 -9.83 -8.32 -17.55
N ILE A 107 -10.23 -7.24 -18.23
CA ILE A 107 -9.35 -6.12 -18.55
C ILE A 107 -9.33 -5.20 -17.33
N GLN A 108 -8.17 -5.09 -16.68
CA GLN A 108 -7.95 -4.16 -15.57
C GLN A 108 -7.41 -2.84 -16.10
N LEU A 109 -8.12 -1.74 -15.84
CA LEU A 109 -7.65 -0.41 -16.20
C LEU A 109 -6.69 0.11 -15.12
N PRO A 110 -5.52 0.65 -15.49
CA PRO A 110 -4.58 1.23 -14.53
C PRO A 110 -5.24 2.37 -13.76
N GLY A 111 -4.91 2.50 -12.47
CA GLY A 111 -5.48 3.54 -11.58
C GLY A 111 -6.92 3.29 -11.13
N ARG A 112 -7.55 2.17 -11.51
CA ARG A 112 -8.88 1.78 -11.00
C ARG A 112 -8.77 0.64 -9.98
N LYS A 113 -9.79 0.52 -9.12
CA LYS A 113 -9.92 -0.65 -8.23
C LYS A 113 -10.00 -1.94 -9.07
N GLN A 114 -9.49 -3.04 -8.51
CA GLN A 114 -9.50 -4.34 -9.18
C GLN A 114 -10.92 -4.79 -9.55
N LYS A 115 -11.12 -5.07 -10.83
CA LYS A 115 -12.38 -5.63 -11.35
C LYS A 115 -12.45 -7.13 -11.00
N LYS A 116 -13.56 -7.57 -10.38
CA LYS A 116 -13.79 -8.97 -9.97
C LYS A 116 -14.76 -9.74 -10.86
N PHE A 117 -15.63 -9.03 -11.58
CA PHE A 117 -16.71 -9.60 -12.37
C PHE A 117 -16.76 -8.96 -13.75
N CYS A 118 -17.10 -9.73 -14.78
CA CYS A 118 -17.20 -9.22 -16.14
C CYS A 118 -18.45 -8.35 -16.35
N CYS A 119 -19.57 -8.71 -15.69
CA CYS A 119 -20.86 -8.05 -15.81
C CYS A 119 -21.63 -8.03 -14.46
N PRO A 120 -22.68 -7.20 -14.33
CA PRO A 120 -23.53 -7.15 -13.13
C PRO A 120 -24.21 -8.49 -12.79
N GLU A 121 -24.60 -9.27 -13.80
CA GLU A 121 -25.22 -10.59 -13.62
C GLU A 121 -24.26 -11.55 -12.92
N CYS A 122 -23.02 -11.67 -13.42
CA CYS A 122 -21.99 -12.50 -12.81
C CYS A 122 -21.70 -12.11 -11.35
N ARG A 123 -21.77 -10.81 -11.04
CA ARG A 123 -21.64 -10.35 -9.66
C ARG A 123 -22.78 -10.87 -8.80
N ILE A 124 -24.03 -10.71 -9.24
CA ILE A 124 -25.21 -11.12 -8.47
C ILE A 124 -25.23 -12.65 -8.29
N SER A 125 -25.03 -13.41 -9.37
CA SER A 125 -24.98 -14.88 -9.33
C SER A 125 -23.93 -15.38 -8.34
N TRP A 126 -22.74 -14.79 -8.35
CA TRP A 126 -21.67 -15.20 -7.45
C TRP A 126 -22.00 -14.92 -5.98
N TRP A 127 -22.52 -13.73 -5.65
CA TRP A 127 -22.89 -13.39 -4.27
C TRP A 127 -24.09 -14.19 -3.75
N ASN A 128 -25.02 -14.56 -4.64
CA ASN A 128 -26.13 -15.44 -4.27
C ASN A 128 -25.66 -16.88 -4.03
N ALA A 129 -24.66 -17.35 -4.78
CA ALA A 129 -24.08 -18.67 -4.61
C ALA A 129 -23.10 -18.77 -3.43
N HIS A 130 -22.49 -17.64 -3.02
CA HIS A 130 -21.49 -17.58 -1.95
C HIS A 130 -21.91 -16.64 -0.80
N PRO A 131 -23.02 -16.93 -0.09
CA PRO A 131 -23.44 -16.13 1.07
C PRO A 131 -22.39 -16.14 2.20
N GLU A 132 -21.57 -17.19 2.31
CA GLU A 132 -20.47 -17.29 3.27
C GLU A 132 -19.33 -16.29 3.01
N ALA A 133 -19.15 -15.86 1.75
CA ALA A 133 -18.19 -14.83 1.41
C ALA A 133 -18.64 -13.44 1.89
N VAL A 134 -19.92 -13.26 2.22
CA VAL A 134 -20.45 -12.04 2.82
C VAL A 134 -20.13 -12.05 4.31
N LYS A 135 -19.07 -11.33 4.70
CA LYS A 135 -18.78 -11.08 6.12
C LYS A 135 -19.91 -10.25 6.73
N GLN A 136 -20.86 -10.89 7.41
CA GLN A 136 -21.96 -10.24 8.12
C GLN A 136 -21.46 -9.51 9.38
N LYS A 137 -20.69 -8.43 9.20
CA LYS A 137 -20.13 -7.62 10.29
C LYS A 137 -21.09 -6.57 10.86
N ALA A 138 -22.31 -6.51 10.33
CA ALA A 138 -23.24 -5.41 10.59
C ALA A 138 -24.56 -5.88 11.22
N VAL A 139 -24.64 -7.10 11.76
CA VAL A 139 -25.78 -7.54 12.56
C VAL A 139 -25.48 -7.21 14.02
N TYR A 140 -26.29 -6.34 14.60
CA TYR A 140 -26.17 -5.93 16.00
C TYR A 140 -27.38 -6.41 16.78
N THR A 141 -27.16 -6.91 17.99
CA THR A 141 -28.22 -7.29 18.92
C THR A 141 -28.48 -6.12 19.87
N PHE A 142 -29.74 -5.75 20.05
CA PHE A 142 -30.19 -4.67 20.93
C PHE A 142 -31.39 -5.13 21.75
N THR A 143 -31.62 -4.46 22.88
CA THR A 143 -32.84 -4.58 23.66
C THR A 143 -33.72 -3.37 23.38
N CYS A 144 -35.00 -3.61 23.04
CA CYS A 144 -35.95 -2.53 22.77
C CYS A 144 -36.25 -1.76 24.06
N GLN A 145 -36.11 -0.43 24.01
CA GLN A 145 -36.38 0.42 25.18
C GLN A 145 -37.85 0.45 25.60
N GLU A 146 -38.79 0.10 24.70
CA GLU A 146 -40.22 0.11 25.00
C GLU A 146 -40.79 -1.22 25.49
N CYS A 147 -40.46 -2.30 24.78
CA CYS A 147 -41.07 -3.60 25.05
C CYS A 147 -40.11 -4.58 25.74
N GLY A 148 -38.85 -4.17 25.96
CA GLY A 148 -37.82 -5.00 26.59
C GLY A 148 -37.35 -6.19 25.75
N LYS A 149 -37.91 -6.39 24.55
CA LYS A 149 -37.55 -7.54 23.69
C LYS A 149 -36.19 -7.35 23.05
N GLU A 150 -35.40 -8.42 23.04
CA GLU A 150 -34.19 -8.49 22.23
C GLU A 150 -34.54 -8.56 20.75
N PHE A 151 -33.81 -7.82 19.93
CA PHE A 151 -33.95 -7.83 18.48
C PHE A 151 -32.60 -7.61 17.80
N THR A 152 -32.47 -8.12 16.58
CA THR A 152 -31.30 -7.89 15.74
C THR A 152 -31.59 -6.83 14.67
N ALA A 153 -30.59 -6.02 14.33
CA ALA A 153 -30.72 -5.06 13.24
C ALA A 153 -29.46 -5.07 12.36
N TYR A 154 -29.69 -5.04 11.04
CA TYR A 154 -28.63 -4.94 10.05
C TYR A 154 -28.24 -3.48 9.80
N GLY A 155 -26.93 -3.19 9.77
CA GLY A 155 -26.36 -1.91 9.36
C GLY A 155 -26.50 -0.75 10.36
N ASN A 156 -27.51 -0.78 11.23
CA ASN A 156 -27.78 0.30 12.19
C ASN A 156 -27.27 -0.05 13.60
N ALA A 157 -26.07 0.41 13.93
CA ALA A 157 -25.43 0.23 15.22
C ALA A 157 -26.11 1.00 16.39
N LYS A 158 -27.06 1.89 16.11
CA LYS A 158 -27.66 2.81 17.11
C LYS A 158 -29.19 2.64 17.23
N ARG A 159 -29.73 1.47 16.85
CA ARG A 159 -31.18 1.24 16.85
C ARG A 159 -31.69 1.01 18.27
N LYS A 160 -32.71 1.78 18.69
CA LYS A 160 -33.28 1.74 20.06
C LYS A 160 -34.58 0.94 20.18
N TYR A 161 -35.31 0.78 19.08
CA TYR A 161 -36.65 0.19 19.06
C TYR A 161 -36.72 -0.95 18.04
N CYS A 162 -37.38 -2.05 18.41
CA CYS A 162 -37.54 -3.21 17.53
C CYS A 162 -38.42 -2.87 16.31
N SER A 163 -39.43 -2.03 16.49
CA SER A 163 -40.43 -1.67 15.47
C SER A 163 -40.76 -0.18 15.48
N HIS A 164 -41.40 0.29 14.41
CA HIS A 164 -41.94 1.65 14.33
C HIS A 164 -43.02 1.90 15.39
N SER A 165 -43.83 0.88 15.73
CA SER A 165 -44.83 0.98 16.81
C SER A 165 -44.20 1.25 18.17
N CYS A 166 -43.08 0.61 18.50
CA CYS A 166 -42.33 0.91 19.72
C CYS A 166 -41.76 2.34 19.67
N TYR A 167 -41.25 2.80 18.52
CA TYR A 167 -40.81 4.19 18.40
C TYR A 167 -41.93 5.20 18.73
N ILE A 168 -43.14 4.99 18.20
CA ILE A 168 -44.30 5.84 18.48
C ILE A 168 -44.67 5.77 19.97
N ALA A 169 -44.82 4.56 20.52
CA ALA A 169 -45.18 4.36 21.92
C ALA A 169 -44.18 5.08 22.86
N ALA A 170 -42.88 4.96 22.60
CA ALA A 170 -41.84 5.66 23.35
C ALA A 170 -42.00 7.17 23.35
N ARG A 171 -42.32 7.71 22.17
CA ARG A 171 -42.23 9.15 21.91
C ARG A 171 -43.47 9.90 22.41
N PHE A 172 -44.63 9.25 22.42
CA PHE A 172 -45.94 9.85 22.65
C PHE A 172 -46.68 9.29 23.88
N LYS A 173 -46.01 8.53 24.76
CA LYS A 173 -46.55 7.88 25.98
C LYS A 173 -47.11 8.82 27.08
N GLY A 174 -47.39 10.08 26.77
CA GLY A 174 -47.94 11.07 27.70
C GLY A 174 -48.89 12.08 27.04
N GLY A 175 -49.44 11.76 25.85
CA GLY A 175 -50.53 12.51 25.25
C GLY A 175 -51.85 11.77 25.41
N ASP A 176 -52.73 12.34 26.23
CA ASP A 176 -54.18 12.10 26.37
C ASP A 176 -54.63 10.91 27.24
N VAL A 177 -55.10 11.19 28.47
CA VAL A 177 -56.50 11.51 28.84
C VAL A 177 -56.50 12.31 30.14
#